data_AF-A0A535Y621-F1
#
_entry.id   AF-A0A535Y621-F1
#
_cell.length_a   1.000
_cell.length_b   1.000
_cell.length_c   1.000
_cell.angle_alpha   90.00
_cell.angle_beta   90.00
_cell.angle_gamma   90.00
#
_symmetry.space_group_name_H-M   'P 1'
#
loop_
_entity.id
_entity.type
_entity.pdbx_description
1 polymer ?
#
loop_
_entity_poly.entity_id
_entity_poly.type
_entity_poly.pdbx_seq_one_letter_code
_entity_poly.pdbx_strand_id
1 'polypeptide(L)'
;MDLRLEEDPEEEPDEPARPAQPDGARGTAAGLVPSVGLPSRDWEYSTKVLSVAQVADGATLVKILHEAGAEGWDLISVVDGGEKRVILMRRPKRSARESRRVGFAPPTQN
;
A
#
# COMPACT_ATOMS: atom_id res chain seq x y z
N MET A 1 -1.79 29.68 -55.69
CA MET A 1 -2.83 29.78 -54.65
C MET A 1 -2.42 28.84 -53.55
N ASP A 2 -1.59 29.35 -52.65
CA ASP A 2 -1.28 28.79 -51.34
C ASP A 2 -2.55 28.55 -50.52
N LEU A 3 -2.55 27.48 -49.73
CA LEU A 3 -2.93 27.47 -48.31
C LEU A 3 -2.53 26.11 -47.72
N ARG A 4 -1.34 26.12 -47.10
CA ARG A 4 -0.87 25.13 -46.14
C ARG A 4 -1.81 25.17 -44.93
N LEU A 5 -2.48 24.06 -44.63
CA LEU A 5 -3.10 23.80 -43.33
C LEU A 5 -2.19 22.79 -42.62
N GLU A 6 -1.17 23.35 -41.98
CA GLU A 6 -0.56 22.77 -40.79
C GLU A 6 -1.58 22.92 -39.65
N GLU A 7 -1.86 21.84 -38.92
CA GLU A 7 -2.29 21.86 -37.51
C GLU A 7 -2.23 20.42 -36.97
N ASP A 8 -1.02 20.06 -36.53
CA ASP A 8 -0.76 18.95 -35.60
C ASP A 8 -0.71 19.56 -34.19
N PRO A 9 -1.55 19.11 -33.24
CA PRO A 9 -1.27 19.41 -31.84
C PRO A 9 -1.33 18.11 -31.04
N GLU A 10 -0.34 17.24 -31.21
CA GLU A 10 0.08 16.37 -30.10
C GLU A 10 1.36 16.95 -29.49
N GLU A 11 1.17 18.04 -28.73
CA GLU A 11 2.17 18.58 -27.82
C GLU A 11 2.43 17.52 -26.74
N GLU A 12 3.41 16.64 -27.00
CA GLU A 12 3.92 15.70 -26.00
C GLU A 12 4.39 16.53 -24.80
N PRO A 13 3.87 16.33 -23.58
CA PRO A 13 4.28 17.14 -22.45
C PRO A 13 5.77 16.91 -22.20
N ASP A 14 6.58 17.98 -22.28
CA ASP A 14 8.02 17.93 -22.03
C ASP A 14 8.34 17.07 -20.81
N GLU A 15 9.14 16.01 -21.01
CA GLU A 15 9.67 15.23 -19.90
C GLU A 15 10.41 16.18 -18.94
N PRO A 16 10.10 16.16 -17.63
CA PRO A 16 10.75 17.06 -16.70
C PRO A 16 12.24 16.78 -16.72
N ALA A 17 13.03 17.83 -17.01
CA ALA A 17 14.48 17.74 -17.09
C ALA A 17 15.03 16.98 -15.88
N ARG A 18 15.73 15.86 -16.12
CA ARG A 18 16.46 15.18 -15.05
C ARG A 18 17.41 16.19 -14.41
N PRO A 19 17.39 16.34 -13.07
CA PRO A 19 18.28 17.28 -12.41
C PRO A 19 19.72 16.90 -12.76
N ALA A 20 20.48 17.87 -13.25
CA ALA A 20 21.86 17.68 -13.65
C ALA A 20 22.64 17.03 -12.50
N GLN A 21 23.16 15.82 -12.75
CA GLN A 21 24.06 15.16 -11.83
C GLN A 21 25.34 16.00 -11.75
N PRO A 22 25.71 16.57 -10.60
CA PRO A 22 26.95 17.31 -10.51
C PRO A 22 28.12 16.32 -10.59
N ASP A 23 28.77 16.32 -11.74
CA ASP A 23 30.01 15.58 -11.96
C ASP A 23 31.16 16.31 -11.27
N GLY A 24 31.88 15.59 -10.42
CA GLY A 24 33.21 15.97 -9.92
C GLY A 24 33.28 16.88 -8.70
N ALA A 25 33.38 16.29 -7.51
CA ALA A 25 34.53 16.42 -6.59
C ALA A 25 34.18 15.94 -5.17
N ARG A 26 35.06 15.10 -4.61
CA ARG A 26 35.06 14.66 -3.21
C ARG A 26 34.88 15.85 -2.25
N GLY A 27 33.74 15.88 -1.56
CA GLY A 27 33.48 16.75 -0.42
C GLY A 27 32.45 16.09 0.47
N THR A 28 32.92 15.46 1.55
CA THR A 28 32.14 14.76 2.57
C THR A 28 31.20 15.73 3.32
N ALA A 29 30.00 15.96 2.76
CA ALA A 29 28.90 16.62 3.47
C ALA A 29 27.51 16.24 2.89
N ALA A 30 27.38 15.12 2.18
CA ALA A 30 26.07 14.52 1.86
C ALA A 30 25.50 13.81 3.10
N GLY A 31 25.34 14.57 4.18
CA GLY A 31 24.82 14.09 5.46
C GLY A 31 23.31 13.89 5.37
N LEU A 32 22.91 12.63 5.19
CA LEU A 32 21.72 12.05 5.81
C LEU A 32 20.41 12.78 5.52
N VAL A 33 20.01 12.93 4.25
CA VAL A 33 18.57 13.05 4.01
C VAL A 33 17.98 11.68 4.36
N PRO A 34 17.13 11.56 5.40
CA PRO A 34 16.51 10.28 5.71
C PRO A 34 15.61 9.93 4.55
N SER A 35 16.00 8.91 3.77
CA SER A 35 15.15 8.35 2.73
C SER A 35 13.95 7.70 3.41
N VAL A 36 12.85 8.44 3.53
CA VAL A 36 11.55 7.84 3.86
C VAL A 36 11.11 7.10 2.60
N GLY A 37 11.46 5.82 2.50
CA GLY A 37 10.91 4.97 1.46
C GLY A 37 9.39 5.07 1.47
N LEU A 38 8.77 5.01 0.29
CA LEU A 38 7.32 4.94 0.16
C LEU A 38 6.80 3.89 1.15
N PRO A 39 5.75 4.18 1.94
CA PRO A 39 5.26 3.24 2.92
C PRO A 39 4.83 1.96 2.19
N SER A 40 5.67 0.93 2.24
CA SER A 40 5.30 -0.41 1.80
C SER A 40 4.24 -0.90 2.78
N ARG A 41 2.97 -0.77 2.39
CA ARG A 41 1.84 -1.21 3.19
C ARG A 41 1.81 -2.73 3.07
N ASP A 42 2.52 -3.40 3.97
CA ASP A 42 2.52 -4.85 4.08
C ASP A 42 1.12 -5.31 4.49
N TRP A 43 0.60 -6.34 3.81
CA TRP A 43 -0.70 -6.92 4.09
C TRP A 43 -0.55 -8.37 4.54
N GLU A 44 -1.34 -8.77 5.53
CA GLU A 44 -1.60 -10.17 5.84
C GLU A 44 -2.87 -10.62 5.10
N TYR A 45 -2.91 -11.87 4.65
CA TYR A 45 -4.07 -12.45 3.96
C TYR A 45 -4.59 -13.67 4.72
N SER A 46 -5.90 -13.86 4.69
CA SER A 46 -6.58 -15.02 5.28
C SER A 46 -7.67 -15.53 4.34
N THR A 47 -7.86 -16.84 4.32
CA THR A 47 -8.90 -17.49 3.53
C THR A 47 -9.82 -18.31 4.43
N LYS A 48 -11.12 -18.24 4.17
CA LYS A 48 -12.13 -19.13 4.76
C LYS A 48 -12.92 -19.81 3.65
N VAL A 49 -13.18 -21.10 3.81
CA VAL A 49 -13.95 -21.89 2.83
C VAL A 49 -15.33 -22.16 3.42
N LEU A 50 -16.36 -21.77 2.68
CA LEU A 50 -17.77 -21.94 3.05
C LEU A 50 -18.48 -22.76 1.97
N SER A 51 -19.54 -23.47 2.35
CA SER A 51 -20.45 -24.06 1.36
C SER A 51 -21.34 -22.99 0.74
N VAL A 52 -21.94 -23.28 -0.43
CA VAL A 52 -22.94 -22.39 -1.03
C VAL A 52 -24.13 -22.16 -0.09
N ALA A 53 -24.55 -23.19 0.66
CA ALA A 53 -25.63 -23.05 1.63
C ALA A 53 -25.29 -22.07 2.76
N GLN A 54 -24.05 -22.10 3.28
CA GLN A 54 -23.58 -21.18 4.32
C GLN A 54 -23.49 -19.73 3.83
N VAL A 55 -23.31 -19.53 2.52
CA VAL A 55 -23.28 -18.20 1.92
C VAL A 55 -24.70 -17.72 1.64
N ALA A 56 -25.59 -18.62 1.19
CA ALA A 56 -26.96 -18.33 0.83
C ALA A 56 -27.89 -18.12 2.03
N ASP A 57 -27.55 -18.66 3.20
CA ASP A 57 -28.36 -18.50 4.41
C ASP A 57 -28.41 -17.05 4.94
N GLY A 58 -27.51 -16.18 4.46
CA GLY A 58 -27.47 -14.75 4.76
C GLY A 58 -27.03 -14.37 6.17
N ALA A 59 -27.03 -15.31 7.13
CA ALA A 59 -26.68 -15.07 8.53
C ALA A 59 -25.25 -15.50 8.85
N THR A 60 -24.84 -16.66 8.35
CA THR A 60 -23.53 -17.26 8.59
C THR A 60 -22.43 -16.40 8.00
N LEU A 61 -22.57 -15.97 6.74
CA LEU A 61 -21.59 -15.09 6.11
C LEU A 61 -21.46 -13.76 6.87
N VAL A 62 -22.57 -13.13 7.24
CA VAL A 62 -22.57 -11.86 7.97
C VAL A 62 -21.88 -12.02 9.33
N LYS A 63 -22.19 -13.09 10.06
CA LYS A 63 -21.54 -13.39 11.34
C LYS A 63 -20.02 -13.54 11.17
N ILE A 64 -19.59 -14.31 10.18
CA ILE A 64 -18.16 -14.53 9.91
C ILE A 64 -17.45 -13.22 9.57
N LEU A 65 -18.06 -12.38 8.73
CA LEU A 65 -17.48 -11.09 8.34
C LEU A 65 -17.46 -10.09 9.50
N HIS A 66 -18.48 -10.11 10.36
CA HIS A 66 -18.53 -9.28 11.56
C HIS A 66 -17.42 -9.66 12.56
N GLU A 67 -17.26 -10.96 12.84
CA GLU A 67 -16.18 -11.48 13.68
C GLU A 67 -14.80 -11.15 13.09
N ALA A 68 -14.63 -11.35 11.78
CA ALA A 68 -13.38 -11.02 11.08
C ALA A 68 -13.08 -9.50 11.12
N GLY A 69 -14.10 -8.66 10.96
CA GLY A 69 -13.97 -7.20 11.06
C GLY A 69 -13.56 -6.74 12.46
N ALA A 70 -14.05 -7.40 13.52
CA ALA A 70 -13.61 -7.13 14.90
C ALA A 70 -12.12 -7.44 15.11
N GLU A 71 -11.56 -8.38 14.35
CA GLU A 71 -10.12 -8.71 14.33
C GLU A 71 -9.30 -7.83 13.36
N GLY A 72 -9.95 -6.90 12.67
CA GLY A 72 -9.34 -5.99 11.69
C GLY A 72 -9.15 -6.58 10.30
N TRP A 73 -9.83 -7.68 9.96
CA TRP A 73 -9.84 -8.24 8.61
C TRP A 73 -10.89 -7.56 7.74
N ASP A 74 -10.48 -7.17 6.54
CA ASP A 74 -11.35 -6.64 5.49
C ASP A 74 -11.60 -7.72 4.42
N LEU A 75 -12.85 -7.85 3.98
CA LEU A 75 -13.20 -8.69 2.84
C LEU A 75 -12.62 -8.12 1.54
N ILE A 76 -11.99 -8.97 0.74
CA ILE A 76 -11.38 -8.61 -0.54
C ILE A 76 -12.07 -9.25 -1.72
N SER A 77 -12.36 -10.54 -1.63
CA SER A 77 -13.02 -11.26 -2.73
C SER A 77 -13.74 -12.48 -2.22
N VAL A 78 -14.76 -12.89 -2.98
CA VAL A 78 -15.43 -14.18 -2.84
C VAL A 78 -15.19 -14.94 -4.14
N VAL A 79 -14.37 -15.99 -4.08
CA VAL A 79 -14.02 -16.81 -5.24
C VAL A 79 -14.98 -18.00 -5.33
N ASP A 80 -15.51 -18.25 -6.52
CA ASP A 80 -16.33 -19.42 -6.81
C ASP A 80 -15.45 -20.67 -6.97
N GLY A 81 -15.70 -21.69 -6.16
CA GLY A 81 -15.07 -23.00 -6.24
C GLY A 81 -16.05 -24.12 -6.59
N GLY A 82 -17.20 -23.80 -7.19
CA GLY A 82 -18.28 -24.74 -7.49
C GLY A 82 -19.19 -24.92 -6.28
N GLU A 83 -19.04 -26.04 -5.57
CA GLU A 83 -19.85 -26.36 -4.38
C GLU A 83 -19.46 -25.54 -3.13
N LYS A 84 -18.35 -24.80 -3.22
CA LYS A 84 -17.78 -24.01 -2.14
C LYS A 84 -17.50 -22.59 -2.61
N ARG A 85 -17.48 -21.67 -1.65
CA ARG A 85 -17.06 -20.28 -1.80
C ARG A 85 -15.82 -20.05 -0.94
N VAL A 86 -14.81 -19.42 -1.53
CA VAL A 86 -13.60 -19.02 -0.81
C VAL A 86 -13.68 -17.53 -0.51
N ILE A 87 -13.70 -17.20 0.77
CA ILE A 87 -13.69 -15.83 1.29
C ILE A 87 -12.24 -15.41 1.47
N LEU A 88 -11.77 -14.46 0.67
CA LEU A 88 -10.43 -13.87 0.79
C LEU A 88 -10.52 -12.57 1.58
N MET A 89 -9.72 -12.46 2.64
CA MET A 89 -9.64 -11.28 3.50
C MET A 89 -8.21 -10.78 3.59
N ARG A 90 -8.03 -9.50 3.90
CA ARG A 90 -6.72 -8.91 4.20
C ARG A 90 -6.77 -8.04 5.44
N ARG A 91 -5.62 -7.81 6.06
CA ARG A 91 -5.46 -6.75 7.08
C ARG A 91 -4.07 -6.13 7.00
N PRO A 92 -3.88 -4.88 7.44
CA PRO A 92 -2.54 -4.30 7.52
C PRO A 92 -1.66 -5.15 8.45
N LYS A 93 -0.45 -5.51 7.99
CA LYS A 93 0.52 -6.21 8.83
C LYS A 93 0.89 -5.29 9.98
N ARG A 94 0.70 -5.76 11.22
CA ARG A 94 1.13 -5.00 12.40
C ARG A 94 2.65 -4.86 12.31
N SER A 95 3.13 -3.65 12.01
CA SER A 95 4.55 -3.37 11.98
C SER A 95 5.09 -3.59 13.38
N ALA A 96 6.08 -4.48 13.55
CA ALA A 96 6.78 -4.72 14.83
C ALA A 96 7.56 -3.48 15.34
N ARG A 97 7.32 -2.29 14.78
CA ARG A 97 8.02 -1.03 15.05
C ARG A 97 7.38 -0.20 16.15
N GLU A 98 6.29 -0.66 16.73
CA GLU A 98 5.76 -0.05 17.95
C GLU A 98 6.70 -0.41 19.11
N SER A 99 7.50 0.56 19.57
CA SER A 99 8.32 0.59 20.81
C SER A 99 9.84 0.77 20.62
N ARG A 100 10.30 1.69 19.77
CA ARG A 100 11.50 2.44 20.18
C ARG A 100 11.03 3.81 20.64
N ARG A 101 10.81 3.94 21.95
CA ARG A 101 10.64 5.26 22.60
C ARG A 101 11.89 6.08 22.25
N VAL A 102 11.76 6.98 21.28
CA VAL A 102 12.76 8.01 21.04
C VAL A 102 12.47 9.15 22.01
N GLY A 103 12.88 8.95 23.26
CA GLY A 103 12.95 10.00 24.27
C GLY A 103 14.41 10.28 24.57
N PHE A 104 14.78 11.55 24.63
CA PHE A 104 16.08 11.93 25.19
C PHE A 104 16.11 11.51 26.67
N ALA A 105 17.14 10.79 27.09
CA ALA A 105 17.36 10.55 28.50
C ALA A 105 17.51 11.92 29.21
N PRO A 106 16.82 12.16 30.33
CA PRO A 106 16.97 13.41 31.07
C PRO A 106 18.43 13.58 31.52
N PRO A 107 18.96 14.82 31.54
CA PRO A 107 20.36 15.06 31.88
C PRO A 107 20.67 14.59 33.31
N THR A 108 21.76 13.82 33.47
CA THR A 108 22.30 13.45 34.78
C THR A 108 22.96 14.68 35.41
N GLN A 109 22.43 15.19 36.51
CA GLN A 109 23.11 16.25 37.28
C GLN A 109 24.37 15.68 37.94
N ASN A 110 25.52 16.32 37.71
CA ASN A 110 26.72 16.28 38.56
C ASN A 110 27.24 17.71 38.69
#